data_AF-A0A916IJ28-F1
#
_entry.id   AF-A0A916IJ28-F1
#
_cell.length_a   1.000
_cell.length_b   1.000
_cell.length_c   1.000
_cell.angle_alpha   90.00
_cell.angle_beta   90.00
_cell.angle_gamma   90.00
#
_symmetry.space_group_name_H-M   'P 1'
#
loop_
_entity.id
_entity.type
_entity.pdbx_description
1 polymer ?
#
loop_
_entity_poly.entity_id
_entity_poly.type
_entity_poly.pdbx_seq_one_letter_code
_entity_poly.pdbx_strand_id
1 'polypeptide(L)'
;MKMGMAGMPALLAAALSAAAASGADAQTLYRCNNGGSTYVSDRPCGPGLPGKLGVIGPVPERRNTPAPTYHPPVAKAPDHLPYLSPACASINDAIRTAPARGLRSAAIQELHQEYRQKCDEDEQAAQQRFSQEKMAQRNERRAQQAAQESERARLVADRERCHELLRILHGKRKQLETMNAGEKADFERFEASYNSRCKAM
;
A
#
# COMPACT_ATOMS: atom_id res chain seq x y z
N MET A 1 -19.66 -18.02 55.30
CA MET A 1 -18.96 -19.33 55.24
C MET A 1 -17.85 -19.21 54.21
N LYS A 2 -16.61 -19.50 54.63
CA LYS A 2 -15.35 -19.32 53.89
C LYS A 2 -15.03 -20.57 53.04
N MET A 3 -14.34 -20.31 51.92
CA MET A 3 -13.68 -21.26 51.01
C MET A 3 -12.72 -22.23 51.71
N GLY A 4 -12.43 -23.37 51.05
CA GLY A 4 -11.05 -23.88 51.02
C GLY A 4 -10.84 -25.38 50.79
N MET A 5 -10.36 -25.69 49.58
CA MET A 5 -9.21 -26.57 49.27
C MET A 5 -9.35 -28.09 49.01
N ALA A 6 -8.74 -28.44 47.86
CA ALA A 6 -7.76 -29.51 47.61
C ALA A 6 -8.22 -30.89 47.10
N GLY A 7 -7.52 -31.35 46.06
CA GLY A 7 -7.27 -32.78 45.83
C GLY A 7 -7.30 -33.25 44.37
N MET A 8 -6.17 -33.14 43.67
CA MET A 8 -5.83 -34.04 42.54
C MET A 8 -5.27 -35.36 43.13
N PRO A 9 -5.46 -36.52 42.48
CA PRO A 9 -4.33 -37.06 41.71
C PRO A 9 -4.70 -37.84 40.43
N ALA A 10 -3.66 -38.02 39.61
CA ALA A 10 -3.60 -38.67 38.31
C ALA A 10 -3.63 -40.21 38.35
N LEU A 11 -4.12 -40.86 37.29
CA LEU A 11 -3.45 -41.90 36.47
C LEU A 11 -4.44 -42.68 35.56
N LEU A 12 -3.91 -43.15 34.42
CA LEU A 12 -4.49 -44.00 33.33
C LEU A 12 -5.15 -43.21 32.19
N ALA A 13 -4.43 -42.70 31.17
CA ALA A 13 -3.66 -43.38 30.12
C ALA A 13 -4.51 -44.20 29.12
N ALA A 14 -4.32 -43.89 27.84
CA ALA A 14 -4.72 -44.59 26.60
C ALA A 14 -5.95 -44.03 25.85
N ALA A 15 -5.67 -43.17 24.85
CA ALA A 15 -6.27 -43.13 23.50
C ALA A 15 -6.13 -41.73 22.86
N LEU A 16 -4.89 -41.23 22.74
CA LEU A 16 -4.55 -40.36 21.62
C LEU A 16 -4.43 -41.27 20.38
N SER A 17 -5.25 -41.04 19.34
CA SER A 17 -4.89 -41.17 17.91
C SER A 17 -6.14 -41.22 17.02
N ALA A 18 -6.55 -40.08 16.45
CA ALA A 18 -7.18 -40.01 15.12
C ALA A 18 -7.37 -38.54 14.73
N ALA A 19 -6.26 -37.82 14.56
CA ALA A 19 -6.24 -36.63 13.73
C ALA A 19 -6.00 -37.04 12.27
N ALA A 20 -6.63 -36.30 11.34
CA ALA A 20 -6.28 -36.18 9.93
C ALA A 20 -6.53 -37.40 9.01
N ALA A 21 -7.71 -37.43 8.39
CA ALA A 21 -7.87 -37.94 7.04
C ALA A 21 -8.26 -36.79 6.11
N SER A 22 -7.35 -35.82 5.94
CA SER A 22 -7.38 -34.93 4.77
C SER A 22 -6.85 -35.73 3.57
N GLY A 23 -7.62 -35.74 2.48
CA GLY A 23 -7.24 -36.38 1.22
C GLY A 23 -5.84 -35.94 0.81
N ALA A 24 -4.93 -36.91 0.69
CA ALA A 24 -3.65 -36.71 0.05
C ALA A 24 -3.88 -36.58 -1.45
N ASP A 25 -3.99 -35.36 -1.96
CA ASP A 25 -3.63 -35.08 -3.35
C ASP A 25 -2.16 -35.47 -3.50
N ALA A 26 -1.91 -36.65 -4.05
CA ALA A 26 -0.58 -37.13 -4.37
C ALA A 26 0.00 -36.22 -5.46
N GLN A 27 0.69 -35.16 -5.04
CA GLN A 27 1.48 -34.29 -5.91
C GLN A 27 2.59 -35.16 -6.50
N THR A 28 2.38 -35.62 -7.74
CA THR A 28 3.37 -36.40 -8.48
C THR A 28 4.52 -35.48 -8.87
N LEU A 29 5.56 -35.48 -8.04
CA LEU A 29 6.81 -34.76 -8.27
C LEU A 29 7.81 -35.69 -8.97
N TYR A 30 8.16 -35.35 -10.20
CA TYR A 30 9.11 -36.04 -11.05
C TYR A 30 10.52 -35.53 -10.74
N ARG A 31 11.46 -36.43 -10.42
CA ARG A 31 12.86 -36.05 -10.18
C ARG A 31 13.66 -36.28 -11.47
N CYS A 32 14.01 -35.20 -12.15
CA CYS A 32 14.69 -35.21 -13.45
C CYS A 32 16.18 -34.95 -13.31
N ASN A 33 16.99 -35.60 -14.16
CA ASN A 33 18.44 -35.39 -14.23
C ASN A 33 18.81 -34.89 -15.62
N ASN A 34 19.38 -33.68 -15.69
CA ASN A 34 19.93 -33.10 -16.91
C ASN A 34 21.47 -33.10 -16.83
N GLY A 35 22.07 -34.23 -17.20
CA GLY A 35 23.50 -34.37 -17.47
C GLY A 35 24.45 -33.96 -16.34
N GLY A 36 24.00 -33.97 -15.08
CA GLY A 36 24.80 -33.55 -13.92
C GLY A 36 24.03 -32.76 -12.85
N SER A 37 22.84 -32.25 -13.17
CA SER A 37 21.97 -31.54 -12.20
C SER A 37 20.64 -32.26 -12.04
N THR A 38 20.23 -32.50 -10.78
CA THR A 38 18.90 -33.05 -10.48
C THR A 38 17.95 -31.95 -10.05
N TYR A 39 16.80 -31.85 -10.71
CA TYR A 39 15.72 -30.92 -10.35
C TYR A 39 14.40 -31.67 -10.20
N VAL A 40 13.49 -31.10 -9.41
CA VAL A 40 12.16 -31.68 -9.19
C VAL A 40 11.16 -30.88 -10.03
N SER A 41 10.37 -31.58 -10.83
CA SER A 41 9.36 -30.98 -11.70
C SER A 41 8.01 -31.62 -11.43
N ASP A 42 6.98 -30.80 -11.47
CA ASP A 42 5.57 -31.17 -11.56
C ASP A 42 5.20 -31.81 -12.91
N ARG A 43 6.12 -31.85 -13.87
CA ARG A 43 5.95 -32.42 -15.21
C ARG A 43 6.93 -33.56 -15.46
N PRO A 44 6.56 -34.58 -16.26
CA PRO A 44 7.47 -35.66 -16.61
C PRO A 44 8.71 -35.13 -17.36
N CYS A 45 9.86 -35.75 -17.09
CA CYS A 45 11.13 -35.36 -17.70
C CYS A 45 11.05 -35.43 -19.23
N GLY A 46 11.63 -34.44 -19.91
CA GLY A 46 11.59 -34.35 -21.37
C GLY A 46 12.23 -35.57 -22.08
N PRO A 47 11.82 -35.85 -23.33
CA PRO A 47 12.31 -37.01 -24.08
C PRO A 47 13.84 -36.89 -24.29
N GLY A 48 14.58 -37.92 -23.87
CA GLY A 48 16.06 -37.98 -23.99
C GLY A 48 16.83 -37.82 -22.68
N LEU A 49 16.14 -37.56 -21.56
CA LEU A 49 16.75 -37.49 -20.22
C LEU A 49 16.45 -38.78 -19.44
N PRO A 50 17.45 -39.51 -18.90
CA PRO A 50 17.22 -40.71 -18.10
C PRO A 50 16.63 -40.32 -16.73
N GLY A 51 15.31 -40.08 -16.70
CA GLY A 51 14.55 -39.99 -15.46
C GLY A 51 14.22 -41.40 -14.98
N LYS A 52 14.75 -41.80 -13.81
CA LYS A 52 14.20 -42.97 -13.10
C LYS A 52 12.84 -42.57 -12.54
N LEU A 53 11.76 -42.89 -13.27
CA LEU A 53 10.39 -42.70 -12.79
C LEU A 53 9.87 -44.00 -12.19
N GLY A 54 9.50 -43.95 -10.92
CA GLY A 54 8.61 -44.91 -10.31
C GLY A 54 7.23 -44.28 -10.15
N VAL A 55 6.31 -44.53 -11.09
CA VAL A 55 4.85 -44.57 -10.88
C VAL A 55 4.25 -45.46 -11.97
N ILE A 56 3.48 -46.48 -11.57
CA ILE A 56 2.73 -47.41 -12.44
C ILE A 56 1.32 -46.82 -12.64
N GLY A 57 0.99 -46.44 -13.88
CA GLY A 57 -0.36 -45.98 -14.24
C GLY A 57 -0.57 -46.00 -15.76
N PRO A 58 -1.81 -46.22 -16.25
CA PRO A 58 -2.09 -46.38 -17.67
C PRO A 58 -1.85 -45.07 -18.45
N VAL A 59 -1.23 -45.20 -19.62
CA VAL A 59 -0.83 -44.10 -20.52
C VAL A 59 -2.08 -43.47 -21.17
N PRO A 60 -2.35 -42.15 -21.04
CA PRO A 60 -3.42 -41.52 -21.78
C PRO A 60 -3.02 -41.27 -23.25
N GLU A 61 -3.96 -41.53 -24.17
CA GLU A 61 -3.86 -41.22 -25.60
C GLU A 61 -3.50 -39.74 -25.85
N ARG A 62 -2.56 -39.51 -26.78
CA ARG A 62 -2.19 -38.16 -27.23
C ARG A 62 -3.32 -37.55 -28.05
N ARG A 63 -4.20 -36.79 -27.38
CA ARG A 63 -5.06 -35.82 -28.08
C ARG A 63 -4.19 -34.71 -28.66
N ASN A 64 -4.33 -34.47 -29.96
CA ASN A 64 -3.69 -33.37 -30.68
C ASN A 64 -4.40 -32.05 -30.29
N THR A 65 -4.11 -31.52 -29.10
CA THR A 65 -4.61 -30.20 -28.68
C THR A 65 -3.87 -29.11 -29.46
N PRO A 66 -4.57 -28.16 -30.11
CA PRO A 66 -3.94 -26.98 -30.71
C PRO A 66 -3.09 -26.27 -29.65
N ALA A 67 -1.85 -25.93 -30.00
CA ALA A 67 -1.01 -25.13 -29.12
C ALA A 67 -1.74 -23.81 -28.78
N PRO A 68 -1.68 -23.33 -27.52
CA PRO A 68 -2.29 -22.06 -27.18
C PRO A 68 -1.68 -20.94 -28.02
N THR A 69 -2.51 -20.24 -28.79
CA THR A 69 -2.11 -19.05 -29.53
C THR A 69 -1.62 -17.99 -28.53
N TYR A 70 -0.34 -17.66 -28.59
CA TYR A 70 0.25 -16.63 -27.74
C TYR A 70 -0.26 -15.25 -28.17
N HIS A 71 -0.98 -14.57 -27.28
CA HIS A 71 -1.34 -13.17 -27.44
C HIS A 71 -0.43 -12.31 -26.56
N PRO A 72 0.35 -11.38 -27.14
CA PRO A 72 1.18 -10.49 -26.33
C PRO A 72 0.29 -9.56 -25.48
N PRO A 73 0.68 -9.24 -24.23
CA PRO A 73 -0.07 -8.34 -23.38
C PRO A 73 -0.08 -6.92 -23.96
N VAL A 74 -1.22 -6.23 -23.81
CA VAL A 74 -1.35 -4.81 -24.19
C VAL A 74 -0.52 -3.96 -23.23
N ALA A 75 0.29 -3.04 -23.75
CA ALA A 75 1.11 -2.17 -22.92
C ALA A 75 0.25 -1.20 -22.08
N LYS A 76 0.76 -0.80 -20.91
CA LYS A 76 0.11 0.18 -20.03
C LYS A 76 0.00 1.54 -20.76
N ALA A 77 -1.15 2.20 -20.64
CA ALA A 77 -1.31 3.57 -21.14
C ALA A 77 -0.35 4.52 -20.39
N PRO A 78 0.25 5.52 -21.08
CA PRO A 78 0.97 6.60 -20.43
C PRO A 78 0.05 7.38 -19.47
N ASP A 79 0.60 7.82 -18.33
CA ASP A 79 -0.21 8.50 -17.30
C ASP A 79 -0.66 9.91 -17.73
N HIS A 80 0.02 10.53 -18.71
CA HIS A 80 -0.35 11.83 -19.28
C HIS A 80 -1.32 11.72 -20.48
N LEU A 81 -1.74 10.51 -20.85
CA LEU A 81 -2.69 10.29 -21.95
C LEU A 81 -3.99 11.11 -21.84
N PRO A 82 -4.57 11.36 -20.65
CA PRO A 82 -5.76 12.21 -20.52
C PRO A 82 -5.56 13.66 -20.97
N TYR A 83 -4.31 14.13 -21.05
CA TYR A 83 -3.99 15.51 -21.47
C TYR A 83 -3.58 15.59 -22.94
N LEU A 84 -3.43 14.45 -23.62
CA LEU A 84 -3.21 14.43 -25.06
C LEU A 84 -4.48 14.83 -25.80
N SER A 85 -4.30 15.41 -26.98
CA SER A 85 -5.37 15.60 -27.94
C SER A 85 -6.00 14.25 -28.34
N PRO A 86 -7.31 14.22 -28.69
CA PRO A 86 -7.98 12.99 -29.10
C PRO A 86 -7.31 12.29 -30.30
N ALA A 87 -6.71 13.05 -31.21
CA ALA A 87 -6.00 12.51 -32.37
C ALA A 87 -4.73 11.76 -31.94
N CYS A 88 -3.90 12.37 -31.09
CA CYS A 88 -2.68 11.74 -30.60
C CYS A 88 -2.96 10.58 -29.64
N ALA A 89 -3.97 10.70 -28.78
CA ALA A 89 -4.42 9.59 -27.94
C ALA A 89 -4.85 8.37 -28.79
N SER A 90 -5.54 8.59 -29.90
CA SER A 90 -5.94 7.51 -30.83
C SER A 90 -4.75 6.79 -31.46
N ILE A 91 -3.73 7.54 -31.93
CA ILE A 91 -2.51 6.95 -32.50
C ILE A 91 -1.72 6.20 -31.40
N ASN A 92 -1.64 6.76 -30.19
CA ASN A 92 -1.01 6.10 -29.04
C ASN A 92 -1.68 4.77 -28.73
N ASP A 93 -3.02 4.73 -28.69
CA ASP A 93 -3.78 3.50 -28.48
C ASP A 93 -3.62 2.50 -29.62
N ALA A 94 -3.52 2.97 -30.86
CA ALA A 94 -3.21 2.12 -32.01
C ALA A 94 -1.84 1.45 -31.83
N ILE A 95 -0.80 2.20 -31.47
CA ILE A 95 0.55 1.67 -31.20
C ILE A 95 0.49 0.64 -30.06
N ARG A 96 -0.16 0.99 -28.96
CA ARG A 96 -0.22 0.20 -27.72
C ARG A 96 -0.93 -1.14 -27.90
N THR A 97 -1.97 -1.14 -28.73
CA THR A 97 -2.77 -2.33 -29.03
C THR A 97 -2.29 -3.08 -30.29
N ALA A 98 -1.36 -2.51 -31.06
CA ALA A 98 -0.92 -3.08 -32.32
C ALA A 98 -0.36 -4.52 -32.22
N PRO A 99 0.47 -4.87 -31.22
CA PRO A 99 0.95 -6.25 -31.07
C PRO A 99 -0.19 -7.24 -30.78
N ALA A 100 -1.15 -6.86 -29.94
CA ALA A 100 -2.30 -7.69 -29.61
C ALA A 100 -3.23 -7.90 -30.81
N ARG A 101 -3.28 -6.93 -31.73
CA ARG A 101 -3.99 -6.99 -33.01
C ARG A 101 -3.22 -7.73 -34.11
N GLY A 102 -2.00 -8.21 -33.82
CA GLY A 102 -1.18 -8.95 -34.79
C GLY A 102 -0.57 -8.09 -35.90
N LEU A 103 -0.42 -6.78 -35.69
CA LEU A 103 0.28 -5.93 -36.66
C LEU A 103 1.76 -6.33 -36.75
N ARG A 104 2.29 -6.29 -37.98
CA ARG A 104 3.71 -6.53 -38.24
C ARG A 104 4.56 -5.40 -37.67
N SER A 105 5.80 -5.72 -37.28
CA SER A 105 6.76 -4.75 -36.73
C SER A 105 6.95 -3.51 -37.61
N ALA A 106 6.95 -3.66 -38.93
CA ALA A 106 7.07 -2.54 -39.87
C ALA A 106 5.91 -1.53 -39.74
N ALA A 107 4.67 -2.01 -39.63
CA ALA A 107 3.50 -1.15 -39.43
C ALA A 107 3.52 -0.46 -38.06
N ILE A 108 4.02 -1.15 -37.02
CA ILE A 108 4.22 -0.55 -35.69
C ILE A 108 5.25 0.58 -35.76
N GLN A 109 6.35 0.39 -36.50
CA GLN A 109 7.37 1.43 -36.68
C GLN A 109 6.83 2.65 -37.42
N GLU A 110 6.00 2.45 -38.44
CA GLU A 110 5.32 3.54 -39.16
C GLU A 110 4.41 4.34 -38.22
N LEU A 111 3.57 3.66 -37.41
CA LEU A 111 2.75 4.33 -36.39
C LEU A 111 3.59 5.14 -35.40
N HIS A 112 4.75 4.62 -34.97
CA HIS A 112 5.67 5.37 -34.11
C HIS A 112 6.31 6.58 -34.80
N GLN A 113 6.56 6.52 -36.10
CA GLN A 113 7.06 7.66 -36.86
C GLN A 113 5.97 8.72 -37.03
N GLU A 114 4.76 8.30 -37.40
CA GLU A 114 3.60 9.19 -37.53
C GLU A 114 3.30 9.89 -36.20
N TYR A 115 3.31 9.16 -35.09
CA TYR A 115 3.12 9.72 -33.76
C TYR A 115 4.17 10.80 -33.46
N ARG A 116 5.46 10.51 -33.69
CA ARG A 116 6.53 11.49 -33.44
C ARG A 116 6.41 12.73 -34.32
N GLN A 117 5.99 12.58 -35.57
CA GLN A 117 5.84 13.73 -36.47
C GLN A 117 4.64 14.60 -36.12
N LYS A 118 3.51 13.99 -35.71
CA LYS A 118 2.24 14.70 -35.51
C LYS A 118 1.99 15.12 -34.06
N CYS A 119 2.60 14.44 -33.09
CA CYS A 119 2.22 14.52 -31.69
C CYS A 119 3.33 14.97 -30.74
N ASP A 120 4.52 15.32 -31.22
CA ASP A 120 5.64 15.68 -30.32
C ASP A 120 5.30 16.92 -29.45
N GLU A 121 4.74 17.97 -30.03
CA GLU A 121 4.37 19.17 -29.28
C GLU A 121 3.22 18.92 -28.28
N ASP A 122 2.21 18.16 -28.69
CA ASP A 122 1.07 17.80 -27.85
C ASP A 122 1.49 16.89 -26.69
N GLU A 123 2.38 15.94 -26.96
CA GLU A 123 3.00 15.07 -25.98
C GLU A 123 3.81 15.87 -24.95
N GLN A 124 4.64 16.82 -25.40
CA GLN A 124 5.39 17.70 -24.50
C GLN A 124 4.46 18.55 -23.63
N ALA A 125 3.41 19.14 -24.21
CA ALA A 125 2.43 19.92 -23.47
C ALA A 125 1.65 19.07 -22.46
N ALA A 126 1.24 17.86 -22.84
CA ALA A 126 0.54 16.91 -21.98
C ALA A 126 1.42 16.46 -20.80
N GLN A 127 2.69 16.14 -21.06
CA GLN A 127 3.66 15.79 -20.02
C GLN A 127 3.88 16.95 -19.05
N GLN A 128 4.02 18.18 -19.56
CA GLN A 128 4.14 19.37 -18.72
C GLN A 128 2.92 19.54 -17.82
N ARG A 129 1.71 19.49 -18.37
CA ARG A 129 0.46 19.59 -17.59
C ARG A 129 0.35 18.51 -16.52
N PHE A 130 0.61 17.25 -16.87
CA PHE A 130 0.62 16.15 -15.93
C PHE A 130 1.63 16.37 -14.80
N SER A 131 2.84 16.81 -15.12
CA SER A 131 3.88 17.07 -14.12
C SER A 131 3.50 18.22 -13.18
N GLN A 132 2.91 19.28 -13.71
CA GLN A 132 2.42 20.44 -12.95
C GLN A 132 1.29 20.02 -12.01
N GLU A 133 0.32 19.24 -12.48
CA GLU A 133 -0.76 18.74 -11.64
C GLU A 133 -0.24 17.83 -10.52
N LYS A 134 0.71 16.93 -10.82
CA LYS A 134 1.35 16.10 -9.79
C LYS A 134 2.10 16.92 -8.76
N MET A 135 2.78 17.99 -9.16
CA MET A 135 3.43 18.90 -8.24
C MET A 135 2.41 19.66 -7.38
N ALA A 136 1.35 20.19 -7.99
CA ALA A 136 0.28 20.89 -7.29
C ALA A 136 -0.38 20.00 -6.24
N GLN A 137 -0.74 18.76 -6.61
CA GLN A 137 -1.33 17.79 -5.68
C GLN A 137 -0.40 17.46 -4.51
N ARG A 138 0.91 17.30 -4.76
CA ARG A 138 1.89 17.07 -3.68
C ARG A 138 2.01 18.27 -2.76
N ASN A 139 2.06 19.46 -3.32
CA ASN A 139 2.18 20.71 -2.56
C ASN A 139 0.93 20.95 -1.72
N GLU A 140 -0.26 20.69 -2.26
CA GLU A 140 -1.51 20.78 -1.53
C GLU A 140 -1.54 19.82 -0.33
N ARG A 141 -1.18 18.54 -0.53
CA ARG A 141 -1.10 17.56 0.58
C ARG A 141 -0.12 18.00 1.66
N ARG A 142 1.06 18.50 1.26
CA ARG A 142 2.05 19.03 2.21
C ARG A 142 1.54 20.25 2.96
N ALA A 143 0.86 21.17 2.27
CA ALA A 143 0.28 22.36 2.89
C ALA A 143 -0.83 21.99 3.89
N GLN A 144 -1.69 21.02 3.55
CA GLN A 144 -2.72 20.51 4.45
C GLN A 144 -2.11 19.87 5.71
N GLN A 145 -1.07 19.05 5.56
CA GLN A 145 -0.36 18.44 6.69
C GLN A 145 0.29 19.50 7.57
N ALA A 146 1.03 20.44 6.97
CA ALA A 146 1.67 21.53 7.70
C ALA A 146 0.64 22.41 8.44
N ALA A 147 -0.51 22.69 7.84
CA ALA A 147 -1.59 23.44 8.48
C ALA A 147 -2.14 22.69 9.70
N GLN A 148 -2.41 21.38 9.58
CA GLN A 148 -2.87 20.55 10.70
C GLN A 148 -1.85 20.46 11.83
N GLU A 149 -0.57 20.32 11.50
CA GLU A 149 0.51 20.32 12.48
C GLU A 149 0.64 21.67 13.17
N SER A 150 0.54 22.77 12.42
CA SER A 150 0.57 24.12 12.98
C SER A 150 -0.58 24.38 13.95
N GLU A 151 -1.77 23.88 13.64
CA GLU A 151 -2.94 24.03 14.50
C GLU A 151 -2.79 23.21 15.79
N ARG A 152 -2.31 21.97 15.68
CA ARG A 152 -2.01 21.14 16.86
C ARG A 152 -0.95 21.80 17.74
N ALA A 153 0.11 22.35 17.14
CA ALA A 153 1.15 23.05 17.88
C ALA A 153 0.61 24.29 18.60
N ARG A 154 -0.31 25.06 17.97
CA ARG A 154 -0.99 26.19 18.61
C ARG A 154 -1.81 25.76 19.81
N LEU A 155 -2.63 24.71 19.66
CA LEU A 155 -3.44 24.20 20.77
C LEU A 155 -2.58 23.72 21.95
N VAL A 156 -1.44 23.07 21.68
CA VAL A 156 -0.49 22.67 22.73
C VAL A 156 0.11 23.88 23.42
N ALA A 157 0.61 24.85 22.65
CA ALA A 157 1.21 26.08 23.18
C ALA A 157 0.22 26.90 24.01
N ASP A 158 -1.04 26.99 23.56
CA ASP A 158 -2.10 27.68 24.29
C ASP A 158 -2.42 26.97 25.61
N ARG A 159 -2.46 25.63 25.60
CA ARG A 159 -2.65 24.85 26.83
C ARG A 159 -1.51 25.07 27.82
N GLU A 160 -0.26 25.03 27.36
CA GLU A 160 0.92 25.31 28.19
C GLU A 160 0.87 26.71 28.78
N ARG A 161 0.52 27.71 27.95
CA ARG A 161 0.34 29.10 28.40
C ARG A 161 -0.72 29.21 29.49
N CYS A 162 -1.85 28.53 29.33
CA CYS A 162 -2.92 28.53 30.34
C CYS A 162 -2.49 27.83 31.64
N HIS A 163 -1.73 26.74 31.56
CA HIS A 163 -1.16 26.09 32.75
C HIS A 163 -0.21 27.01 33.52
N GLU A 164 0.64 27.76 32.83
CA GLU A 164 1.54 28.72 33.49
C GLU A 164 0.77 29.87 34.15
N LEU A 165 -0.25 30.41 33.48
CA LEU A 165 -1.12 31.44 34.10
C LEU A 165 -1.82 30.91 35.35
N LEU A 166 -2.33 29.67 35.32
CA LEU A 166 -2.96 29.05 36.47
C LEU A 166 -1.98 28.84 37.64
N ARG A 167 -0.74 28.43 37.33
CA ARG A 167 0.33 28.31 38.34
C ARG A 167 0.61 29.65 39.02
N ILE A 168 0.70 30.74 38.24
CA ILE A 168 0.91 32.10 38.77
C ILE A 168 -0.29 32.52 39.63
N LEU A 169 -1.52 32.29 39.15
CA LEU A 169 -2.74 32.59 39.92
C LEU A 169 -2.74 31.88 41.27
N HIS A 170 -2.39 30.60 41.29
CA HIS A 170 -2.33 29.82 42.52
C HIS A 170 -1.27 30.36 43.49
N GLY A 171 -0.10 30.78 42.98
CA GLY A 171 0.92 31.46 43.77
C GLY A 171 0.43 32.77 44.38
N LYS A 172 -0.17 33.64 43.56
CA LYS A 172 -0.72 34.93 43.99
C LYS A 172 -1.87 34.79 44.98
N ARG A 173 -2.75 33.81 44.79
CA ARG A 173 -3.88 33.54 45.68
C ARG A 173 -3.43 33.19 47.10
N LYS A 174 -2.29 32.50 47.26
CA LYS A 174 -1.71 32.22 48.59
C LYS A 174 -1.21 33.48 49.31
N GLN A 175 -0.87 34.53 48.57
CA GLN A 175 -0.38 35.80 49.11
C GLN A 175 -1.47 36.87 49.24
N LEU A 176 -2.72 36.53 48.93
CA LEU A 176 -3.83 37.48 48.83
C LEU A 176 -4.09 38.26 50.13
N GLU A 177 -3.90 37.61 51.28
CA GLU A 177 -4.11 38.24 52.60
C GLU A 177 -3.06 39.30 52.91
N THR A 178 -1.85 39.16 52.38
CA THR A 178 -0.73 40.10 52.57
C THR A 178 -0.67 41.21 51.51
N MET A 179 -1.52 41.15 50.48
CA MET A 179 -1.54 42.14 49.39
C MET A 179 -2.23 43.45 49.79
N ASN A 180 -1.71 44.56 49.25
CA ASN A 180 -2.34 45.87 49.37
C ASN A 180 -3.56 46.01 48.42
N ALA A 181 -4.32 47.11 48.53
CA ALA A 181 -5.54 47.31 47.74
C ALA A 181 -5.29 47.38 46.21
N GLY A 182 -4.16 47.96 45.79
CA GLY A 182 -3.78 48.04 44.38
C GLY A 182 -3.41 46.68 43.79
N GLU A 183 -2.63 45.89 44.52
CA GLU A 183 -2.23 44.53 44.14
C GLU A 183 -3.43 43.58 44.04
N LYS A 184 -4.44 43.76 44.91
CA LYS A 184 -5.70 43.02 44.82
C LYS A 184 -6.46 43.35 43.54
N ALA A 185 -6.55 44.62 43.15
CA ALA A 185 -7.18 45.01 41.89
C ALA A 185 -6.42 44.44 40.66
N ASP A 186 -5.08 44.39 40.71
CA ASP A 186 -4.27 43.74 39.67
C ASP A 186 -4.48 42.23 39.62
N PHE A 187 -4.63 41.58 40.77
CA PHE A 187 -4.96 40.17 40.85
C PHE A 187 -6.33 39.87 40.21
N GLU A 188 -7.36 40.66 40.52
CA GLU A 188 -8.68 40.52 39.91
C GLU A 188 -8.65 40.70 38.39
N ARG A 189 -7.90 41.69 37.88
CA ARG A 189 -7.68 41.87 36.44
C ARG A 189 -7.00 40.66 35.81
N PHE A 190 -6.01 40.09 36.48
CA PHE A 190 -5.30 38.90 36.01
C PHE A 190 -6.21 37.66 36.00
N GLU A 191 -7.02 37.48 37.03
CA GLU A 191 -8.02 36.40 37.11
C GLU A 191 -9.10 36.54 36.03
N ALA A 192 -9.59 37.76 35.76
CA ALA A 192 -10.51 38.02 34.67
C ALA A 192 -9.89 37.70 33.29
N SER A 193 -8.62 38.05 33.07
CA SER A 193 -7.90 37.74 31.83
C SER A 193 -7.68 36.24 31.63
N TYR A 194 -7.38 35.50 32.70
CA TYR A 194 -7.31 34.04 32.66
C TYR A 194 -8.68 33.43 32.34
N ASN A 195 -9.74 33.90 33.01
CA ASN A 195 -11.09 33.36 32.80
C ASN A 195 -11.58 33.58 31.37
N SER A 196 -11.30 34.73 30.76
CA SER A 196 -11.73 35.00 29.38
C SER A 196 -10.98 34.20 28.32
N ARG A 197 -9.74 33.79 28.60
CA ARG A 197 -8.85 33.15 27.60
C ARG A 197 -8.69 31.64 27.77
N CYS A 198 -8.72 31.16 29.00
CA CYS A 198 -8.33 29.79 29.36
C CYS A 198 -9.46 28.96 29.98
N LYS A 199 -10.50 29.59 30.55
CA LYS A 199 -11.62 28.88 31.17
C LYS A 199 -12.74 28.52 30.18
N ALA A 200 -12.76 29.17 29.02
CA ALA A 200 -13.69 28.90 27.93
C ALA A 200 -13.13 27.94 26.86
N MET A 201 -11.86 27.53 27.00
CA MET A 201 -11.23 26.43 26.23
C MET A 201 -11.51 25.09 26.91
#